data_AF-W7TAX1-F1
#
_entry.id   AF-W7TAX1-F1
#
_cell.length_a   1.000
_cell.length_b   1.000
_cell.length_c   1.000
_cell.angle_alpha   90.00
_cell.angle_beta   90.00
_cell.angle_gamma   90.00
#
_symmetry.space_group_name_H-M   'P 1'
#
loop_
_entity.id
_entity.type
_entity.pdbx_description
1 polymer ?
#
loop_
_entity_poly.entity_id
_entity_poly.type
_entity_poly.pdbx_seq_one_letter_code
_entity_poly.pdbx_strand_id
1 'polypeptide(L)'
;MTTTMQFVGGPTALIDLGGVRFLTDPTFDPPGDHPIGNRVLVKLIGPALGPDELGRVDAVLLSHDQHPDNLDDLGREFLGRVPLVLGTAGTAERIGGVARELPLWHSVDVGGVRVTGVPARHGPTGSEYLTGEVRGFVLSGPDCRVSTSAATTRRWTSSRRSPTTSARSTSPCCSAAMGAAL
;
A
#
# COMPACT_ATOMS: atom_id res chain seq x y z
N MET A 1 7.06 -20.55 -9.36
CA MET A 1 6.05 -19.54 -9.00
C MET A 1 6.62 -18.18 -9.35
N THR A 2 5.89 -17.35 -10.11
CA THR A 2 6.38 -16.04 -10.55
C THR A 2 5.94 -14.98 -9.54
N THR A 3 6.84 -14.06 -9.21
CA THR A 3 6.50 -12.85 -8.45
C THR A 3 6.40 -11.69 -9.42
N THR A 4 5.30 -10.94 -9.40
CA THR A 4 5.16 -9.73 -10.23
C THR A 4 4.73 -8.55 -9.38
N MET A 5 5.19 -7.37 -9.76
CA MET A 5 4.77 -6.11 -9.18
C MET A 5 4.45 -5.15 -10.32
N GLN A 6 3.25 -4.59 -10.28
CA GLN A 6 2.80 -3.56 -11.21
C GLN A 6 2.52 -2.30 -10.42
N PHE A 7 3.21 -1.22 -10.80
CA PHE A 7 2.91 0.10 -10.28
C PHE A 7 1.62 0.62 -10.92
N VAL A 8 0.65 1.02 -10.10
CA VAL A 8 -0.64 1.55 -10.56
C VAL A 8 -0.62 3.08 -10.50
N GLY A 9 -0.17 3.68 -9.39
CA GLY A 9 -0.09 5.13 -9.23
C GLY A 9 -0.09 5.52 -7.75
N GLY A 10 0.50 6.67 -7.40
CA GLY A 10 0.61 7.07 -5.99
C GLY A 10 1.31 5.98 -5.14
N PRO A 11 0.76 5.59 -3.98
CA PRO A 11 1.23 4.43 -3.21
C PRO A 11 0.61 3.08 -3.67
N THR A 12 -0.23 3.10 -4.71
CA THR A 12 -0.95 1.93 -5.21
C THR A 12 -0.08 1.06 -6.12
N ALA A 13 0.09 -0.20 -5.72
CA ALA A 13 0.74 -1.21 -6.51
C ALA A 13 0.05 -2.56 -6.35
N LEU A 14 -0.01 -3.31 -7.44
CA LEU A 14 -0.54 -4.66 -7.50
C LEU A 14 0.61 -5.66 -7.43
N ILE A 15 0.57 -6.54 -6.44
CA ILE A 15 1.63 -7.52 -6.15
C ILE A 15 1.03 -8.91 -6.32
N ASP A 16 1.57 -9.70 -7.25
CA ASP A 16 1.28 -11.14 -7.31
C ASP A 16 2.46 -11.90 -6.69
N LEU A 17 2.19 -12.63 -5.61
CA LEU A 17 3.18 -13.45 -4.94
C LEU A 17 2.62 -14.85 -4.75
N GLY A 18 3.17 -15.84 -5.47
CA GLY A 18 2.73 -17.22 -5.35
C GLY A 18 1.28 -17.46 -5.80
N GLY A 19 0.73 -16.62 -6.68
CA GLY A 19 -0.66 -16.71 -7.12
C GLY A 19 -1.67 -15.97 -6.23
N VAL A 20 -1.20 -15.30 -5.17
CA VAL A 20 -2.00 -14.44 -4.30
C VAL A 20 -1.77 -12.99 -4.69
N ARG A 21 -2.85 -12.24 -4.94
CA ARG A 21 -2.80 -10.87 -5.44
C ARG A 21 -3.12 -9.86 -4.35
N PHE A 22 -2.14 -9.05 -4.00
CA PHE A 22 -2.26 -7.97 -3.01
C PHE A 22 -2.31 -6.61 -3.70
N LEU A 23 -3.10 -5.69 -3.16
CA LEU A 23 -3.10 -4.28 -3.57
C LEU A 23 -2.68 -3.40 -2.39
N THR A 24 -1.74 -2.49 -2.61
CA THR A 24 -1.37 -1.50 -1.58
C THR A 24 -2.19 -0.24 -1.72
N ASP A 25 -2.58 0.39 -0.61
CA ASP A 25 -3.08 1.78 -0.51
C ASP A 25 -3.88 2.26 -1.75
N PRO A 26 -5.12 1.77 -1.95
CA PRO A 26 -5.86 1.94 -3.20
C PRO A 26 -6.21 3.41 -3.46
N THR A 27 -5.73 3.96 -4.58
CA THR A 27 -6.06 5.32 -5.04
C THR A 27 -6.38 5.34 -6.53
N PHE A 28 -7.63 5.60 -6.88
CA PHE A 28 -8.12 5.53 -8.27
C PHE A 28 -8.75 6.81 -8.81
N ASP A 29 -8.93 7.84 -7.98
CA ASP A 29 -9.50 9.11 -8.42
C ASP A 29 -8.65 9.76 -9.52
N PRO A 30 -9.26 10.55 -10.43
CA PRO A 30 -8.52 11.29 -11.44
C PRO A 30 -7.60 12.35 -10.80
N PRO A 31 -6.64 12.93 -11.55
CA PRO A 31 -5.91 14.11 -11.11
C PRO A 31 -6.85 15.22 -10.63
N GLY A 32 -6.50 15.89 -9.55
CA GLY A 32 -7.32 16.95 -8.98
C GLY A 32 -7.03 17.23 -7.51
N ASP A 33 -7.85 18.08 -6.95
CA ASP A 33 -7.78 18.52 -5.56
C ASP A 33 -8.51 17.52 -4.66
N HIS A 34 -7.82 17.08 -3.61
CA HIS A 34 -8.33 16.21 -2.56
C HIS A 34 -8.24 16.96 -1.22
N PRO A 35 -9.33 17.61 -0.77
CA PRO A 35 -9.36 18.32 0.49
C PRO A 35 -9.15 17.38 1.69
N ILE A 36 -8.32 17.80 2.64
CA ILE A 36 -8.12 17.12 3.91
C ILE A 36 -8.07 18.15 5.06
N GLY A 37 -9.13 18.19 5.87
CA GLY A 37 -9.28 19.20 6.91
C GLY A 37 -9.20 20.62 6.33
N ASN A 38 -8.15 21.36 6.69
CA ASN A 38 -7.87 22.73 6.19
C ASN A 38 -6.79 22.78 5.09
N ARG A 39 -6.40 21.64 4.53
CA ARG A 39 -5.37 21.51 3.49
C ARG A 39 -5.98 20.88 2.24
N VAL A 40 -5.24 20.95 1.14
CA VAL A 40 -5.58 20.27 -0.11
C VAL A 40 -4.35 19.49 -0.56
N LEU A 41 -4.52 18.20 -0.81
CA LEU A 41 -3.55 17.38 -1.53
C LEU A 41 -3.91 17.40 -3.01
N VAL A 42 -2.93 17.64 -3.88
CA VAL A 42 -3.18 17.73 -5.32
C VAL A 42 -2.60 16.49 -6.00
N LYS A 43 -3.49 15.65 -6.54
CA LYS A 43 -3.11 14.49 -7.33
C LYS A 43 -2.74 14.94 -8.73
N LEU A 44 -1.48 14.78 -9.11
CA LEU A 44 -0.97 15.28 -10.39
C LEU A 44 -1.21 14.32 -11.56
N ILE A 45 -1.25 13.02 -11.29
CA ILE A 45 -1.33 11.96 -12.30
C ILE A 45 -2.34 10.92 -11.84
N GLY A 46 -3.21 10.49 -12.74
CA GLY A 46 -4.22 9.47 -12.49
C GLY A 46 -3.60 8.07 -12.41
N PRO A 47 -4.36 7.06 -11.97
CA PRO A 47 -3.88 5.69 -11.95
C PRO A 47 -3.68 5.15 -13.37
N ALA A 48 -2.69 4.27 -13.53
CA ALA A 48 -2.44 3.54 -14.77
C ALA A 48 -3.48 2.44 -15.04
N LEU A 49 -4.19 1.99 -13.99
CA LEU A 49 -5.30 1.03 -14.06
C LEU A 49 -6.43 1.50 -13.14
N GLY A 50 -7.66 1.48 -13.64
CA GLY A 50 -8.85 1.70 -12.84
C GLY A 50 -9.26 0.46 -12.01
N PRO A 51 -10.24 0.62 -11.10
CA PRO A 51 -10.73 -0.45 -10.22
C PRO A 51 -11.16 -1.72 -10.97
N ASP A 52 -11.78 -1.57 -12.14
CA ASP A 52 -12.32 -2.69 -12.93
C ASP A 52 -11.24 -3.44 -13.73
N GLU A 53 -10.08 -2.83 -13.94
CA GLU A 53 -8.99 -3.39 -14.74
C GLU A 53 -8.03 -4.26 -13.92
N LEU A 54 -8.08 -4.15 -12.58
CA LEU A 54 -7.19 -4.90 -11.69
C LEU A 54 -7.46 -6.41 -11.69
N GLY A 55 -8.68 -6.84 -12.00
CA GLY A 55 -9.13 -8.21 -11.83
C GLY A 55 -9.20 -8.62 -10.35
N ARG A 56 -9.01 -9.91 -10.06
CA ARG A 56 -9.09 -10.43 -8.69
C ARG A 56 -7.99 -9.88 -7.78
N VAL A 57 -8.38 -9.37 -6.62
CA VAL A 57 -7.49 -8.98 -5.50
C VAL A 57 -7.90 -9.77 -4.27
N ASP A 58 -6.94 -10.43 -3.64
CA ASP A 58 -7.13 -11.29 -2.47
C ASP A 58 -7.11 -10.53 -1.16
N ALA A 59 -6.23 -9.54 -1.06
CA ALA A 59 -6.17 -8.68 0.11
C ALA A 59 -5.65 -7.29 -0.25
N VAL A 60 -6.21 -6.29 0.40
CA VAL A 60 -5.62 -4.95 0.42
C VAL A 60 -4.70 -4.82 1.63
N LEU A 61 -3.50 -4.29 1.41
CA LEU A 61 -2.57 -3.88 2.44
C LEU A 61 -2.69 -2.37 2.60
N LEU A 62 -3.50 -1.96 3.57
CA LEU A 62 -3.82 -0.56 3.80
C LEU A 62 -2.95 -0.03 4.92
N SER A 63 -1.96 0.78 4.57
CA SER A 63 -1.04 1.34 5.53
C SER A 63 -1.73 2.25 6.54
N HIS A 64 -2.66 3.08 6.05
CA HIS A 64 -3.46 4.00 6.83
C HIS A 64 -4.62 4.53 5.94
N ASP A 65 -5.71 4.97 6.55
CA ASP A 65 -6.96 5.36 5.87
C ASP A 65 -7.35 6.83 6.04
N GLN A 66 -6.54 7.59 6.77
CA GLN A 66 -6.83 8.97 7.18
C GLN A 66 -6.54 10.00 6.09
N HIS A 67 -5.73 9.65 5.08
CA HIS A 67 -5.30 10.57 4.03
C HIS A 67 -5.70 10.06 2.64
N PRO A 68 -6.22 10.95 1.77
CA PRO A 68 -6.74 10.57 0.46
C PRO A 68 -5.64 10.16 -0.53
N ASP A 69 -4.38 10.48 -0.27
CA ASP A 69 -3.25 9.98 -1.06
C ASP A 69 -2.95 8.50 -0.82
N ASN A 70 -3.49 7.88 0.24
CA ASN A 70 -3.37 6.44 0.50
C ASN A 70 -4.71 5.69 0.45
N LEU A 71 -5.83 6.39 0.54
CA LEU A 71 -7.17 5.85 0.31
C LEU A 71 -8.11 6.96 -0.15
N ASP A 72 -8.27 7.11 -1.46
CA ASP A 72 -9.21 8.07 -2.05
C ASP A 72 -10.63 7.51 -2.14
N ASP A 73 -11.57 8.28 -2.70
CA ASP A 73 -13.00 7.92 -2.67
C ASP A 73 -13.26 6.63 -3.44
N LEU A 74 -12.76 6.53 -4.68
CA LEU A 74 -12.86 5.29 -5.47
C LEU A 74 -12.06 4.14 -4.85
N GLY A 75 -10.93 4.43 -4.19
CA GLY A 75 -10.18 3.46 -3.40
C GLY A 75 -10.99 2.88 -2.24
N ARG A 76 -11.75 3.72 -1.55
CA ARG A 76 -12.62 3.34 -0.44
C ARG A 76 -13.80 2.51 -0.91
N GLU A 77 -14.40 2.85 -2.05
CA GLU A 77 -15.41 2.02 -2.72
C GLU A 77 -14.86 0.65 -3.12
N PHE A 78 -13.62 0.60 -3.63
CA PHE A 78 -12.96 -0.64 -4.03
C PHE A 78 -12.79 -1.63 -2.87
N LEU A 79 -12.67 -1.16 -1.63
CA LEU A 79 -12.56 -2.05 -0.45
C LEU A 79 -13.78 -2.96 -0.30
N GLY A 80 -14.96 -2.56 -0.78
CA GLY A 80 -16.16 -3.41 -0.79
C GLY A 80 -16.10 -4.60 -1.76
N ARG A 81 -15.09 -4.66 -2.64
CA ARG A 81 -14.92 -5.69 -3.67
C ARG A 81 -13.92 -6.79 -3.29
N VAL A 82 -13.16 -6.59 -2.20
CA VAL A 82 -12.12 -7.50 -1.77
C VAL A 82 -12.54 -8.29 -0.53
N PRO A 83 -12.07 -9.53 -0.33
CA PRO A 83 -12.49 -10.34 0.80
C PRO A 83 -11.78 -9.94 2.10
N LEU A 84 -10.66 -9.21 2.04
CA LEU A 84 -9.83 -8.87 3.20
C LEU A 84 -9.10 -7.54 3.01
N VAL A 85 -9.11 -6.70 4.04
CA VAL A 85 -8.24 -5.53 4.17
C VAL A 85 -7.43 -5.68 5.45
N LEU A 86 -6.10 -5.67 5.34
CA LEU A 86 -5.19 -5.70 6.48
C LEU A 86 -4.66 -4.30 6.73
N GLY A 87 -4.80 -3.83 7.97
CA GLY A 87 -4.45 -2.46 8.31
C GLY A 87 -4.12 -2.25 9.78
N THR A 88 -4.25 -0.99 10.18
CA THR A 88 -4.10 -0.53 11.55
C THR A 88 -5.30 -0.88 12.44
N ALA A 89 -5.19 -0.68 13.76
CA ALA A 89 -6.35 -0.82 14.65
C ALA A 89 -7.44 0.20 14.28
N GLY A 90 -7.04 1.46 14.05
CA GLY A 90 -7.96 2.51 13.62
C GLY A 90 -8.63 2.24 12.27
N THR A 91 -7.91 1.61 11.33
CA THR A 91 -8.47 1.17 10.04
C THR A 91 -9.57 0.12 10.25
N ALA A 92 -9.31 -0.89 11.09
CA ALA A 92 -10.29 -1.93 11.38
C ALA A 92 -11.56 -1.35 12.03
N GLU A 93 -11.41 -0.37 12.91
CA GLU A 93 -12.53 0.32 13.57
C GLU A 93 -13.33 1.20 12.59
N ARG A 94 -12.66 2.08 11.82
CA ARG A 94 -13.33 3.06 10.94
C ARG A 94 -13.93 2.46 9.68
N ILE A 95 -13.29 1.44 9.12
CA ILE A 95 -13.75 0.79 7.88
C ILE A 95 -14.71 -0.37 8.20
N GLY A 96 -14.42 -1.16 9.24
CA GLY A 96 -15.24 -2.32 9.59
C GLY A 96 -15.32 -3.38 8.48
N GLY A 97 -16.32 -4.27 8.57
CA GLY A 97 -16.65 -5.23 7.51
C GLY A 97 -15.52 -6.20 7.19
N VAL A 98 -14.82 -5.98 6.07
CA VAL A 98 -13.68 -6.79 5.58
C VAL A 98 -12.33 -6.37 6.17
N ALA A 99 -12.28 -5.23 6.87
CA ALA A 99 -11.05 -4.70 7.47
C ALA A 99 -10.70 -5.39 8.79
N ARG A 100 -9.44 -5.80 8.93
CA ARG A 100 -8.87 -6.45 10.11
C ARG A 100 -7.56 -5.78 10.48
N GLU A 101 -7.34 -5.62 11.78
CA GLU A 101 -6.04 -5.21 12.28
C GLU A 101 -5.02 -6.34 12.04
N LEU A 102 -3.80 -5.98 11.61
CA LEU A 102 -2.65 -6.89 11.61
C LEU A 102 -1.53 -6.36 12.53
N PRO A 103 -1.55 -6.64 13.85
CA PRO A 103 -0.68 -5.99 14.83
C PRO A 103 0.82 -6.07 14.49
N LEU A 104 1.61 -5.18 15.10
CA LEU A 104 3.06 -5.13 14.88
C LEU A 104 3.73 -6.47 15.22
N TRP A 105 4.51 -6.98 14.28
CA TRP A 105 5.23 -8.26 14.34
C TRP A 105 4.33 -9.50 14.39
N HIS A 106 3.01 -9.34 14.29
CA HIS A 106 2.08 -10.44 14.05
C HIS A 106 2.00 -10.75 12.57
N SER A 107 1.69 -12.01 12.27
CA SER A 107 1.54 -12.48 10.90
C SER A 107 0.24 -13.23 10.70
N VAL A 108 -0.30 -13.11 9.49
CA VAL A 108 -1.44 -13.89 9.00
C VAL A 108 -1.04 -14.61 7.71
N ASP A 109 -1.65 -15.76 7.45
CA ASP A 109 -1.53 -16.45 6.16
C ASP A 109 -2.66 -16.00 5.24
N VAL A 110 -2.31 -15.59 4.02
CA VAL A 110 -3.26 -15.28 2.95
C VAL A 110 -2.89 -16.16 1.77
N GLY A 111 -3.58 -17.29 1.62
CA GLY A 111 -3.40 -18.19 0.48
C GLY A 111 -1.98 -18.78 0.36
N GLY A 112 -1.31 -19.05 1.49
CA GLY A 112 0.06 -19.55 1.53
C GLY A 112 1.15 -18.46 1.49
N VAL A 113 0.76 -17.18 1.46
CA VAL A 113 1.67 -16.04 1.65
C VAL A 113 1.52 -15.53 3.07
N ARG A 114 2.65 -15.49 3.80
CA ARG A 114 2.69 -14.88 5.13
C ARG A 114 2.78 -13.36 5.01
N VAL A 115 1.82 -12.66 5.58
CA VAL A 115 1.80 -11.20 5.72
C VAL A 115 2.12 -10.82 7.15
N THR A 116 3.19 -10.06 7.36
CA THR A 116 3.60 -9.58 8.69
C THR A 116 3.39 -8.08 8.79
N GLY A 117 2.68 -7.61 9.83
CA GLY A 117 2.60 -6.19 10.14
C GLY A 117 3.94 -5.72 10.72
N VAL A 118 4.47 -4.60 10.23
CA VAL A 118 5.74 -4.03 10.72
C VAL A 118 5.58 -2.54 11.03
N PRO A 119 6.44 -1.97 11.89
CA PRO A 119 6.40 -0.55 12.17
C PRO A 119 6.63 0.28 10.91
N ALA A 120 5.85 1.34 10.77
CA ALA A 120 6.08 2.42 9.82
C ALA A 120 5.96 3.76 10.55
N ARG A 121 6.44 4.85 9.95
CA ARG A 121 6.31 6.19 10.52
C ARG A 121 5.95 7.18 9.43
N HIS A 122 4.78 7.78 9.54
CA HIS A 122 4.31 8.82 8.65
C HIS A 122 4.80 10.18 9.17
N GLY A 123 5.92 10.67 8.63
CA GLY A 123 6.54 11.95 9.02
C GLY A 123 7.69 11.88 10.05
N PRO A 124 8.15 13.05 10.53
CA PRO A 124 9.18 13.15 11.56
C PRO A 124 8.76 12.54 12.91
N THR A 125 9.72 12.14 13.73
CA THR A 125 9.45 11.70 15.10
C THR A 125 8.69 12.76 15.89
N GLY A 126 7.61 12.37 16.55
CA GLY A 126 6.79 13.26 17.36
C GLY A 126 5.63 13.91 16.59
N SER A 127 5.49 13.68 15.28
CA SER A 127 4.34 14.19 14.50
C SER A 127 3.16 13.23 14.43
N GLU A 128 3.19 12.11 15.15
CA GLU A 128 2.20 11.02 15.05
C GLU A 128 0.78 11.51 15.39
N TYR A 129 0.67 12.49 16.28
CA TYR A 129 -0.62 13.13 16.63
C TYR A 129 -1.23 13.94 15.46
N LEU A 130 -0.43 14.29 14.45
CA LEU A 130 -0.86 15.00 13.24
C LEU A 130 -1.06 14.04 12.06
N THR A 131 -0.18 13.06 11.93
CA THR A 131 -0.11 12.19 10.76
C THR A 131 -0.93 10.92 10.91
N GLY A 132 -1.22 10.49 12.15
CA GLY A 132 -2.06 9.34 12.44
C GLY A 132 -1.32 8.00 12.50
N GLU A 133 -2.07 6.95 12.83
CA GLU A 133 -1.55 5.58 12.88
C GLU A 133 -1.20 5.09 11.46
N VAL A 134 -0.08 4.36 11.35
CA VAL A 134 0.40 3.79 10.09
C VAL A 134 0.97 2.39 10.29
N ARG A 135 0.83 1.53 9.27
CA ARG A 135 1.32 0.15 9.23
C ARG A 135 2.17 -0.11 7.99
N GLY A 136 3.32 -0.74 8.14
CA GLY A 136 4.05 -1.36 7.03
C GLY A 136 3.75 -2.86 6.95
N PHE A 137 4.08 -3.49 5.83
CA PHE A 137 3.86 -4.93 5.66
C PHE A 137 5.08 -5.63 5.06
N VAL A 138 5.30 -6.88 5.47
CA VAL A 138 6.26 -7.76 4.82
C VAL A 138 5.55 -9.04 4.39
N LEU A 139 5.59 -9.32 3.09
CA LEU A 139 5.06 -10.51 2.45
C LEU A 139 6.18 -11.55 2.32
N SER A 140 5.92 -12.79 2.69
CA SER A 140 6.86 -13.90 2.55
C SER A 140 6.15 -15.12 1.97
N GLY A 141 6.55 -15.51 0.77
CA GLY A 141 6.24 -16.81 0.17
C GLY A 141 7.41 -17.79 0.35
N PRO A 142 7.28 -19.05 -0.11
CA PRO A 142 8.27 -20.11 0.09
C PRO A 142 9.70 -19.74 -0.30
N ASP A 143 9.87 -18.98 -1.39
CA ASP A 143 11.20 -18.62 -1.93
C ASP A 143 11.40 -17.11 -2.11
N CYS A 144 10.45 -16.26 -1.69
CA CYS A 144 10.49 -14.83 -1.98
C CYS A 144 9.92 -13.99 -0.83
N ARG A 145 10.53 -12.84 -0.56
CA ARG A 145 10.06 -11.86 0.42
C ARG A 145 9.94 -10.48 -0.24
N VAL A 146 8.77 -9.85 -0.11
CA VAL A 146 8.49 -8.49 -0.59
C VAL A 146 8.15 -7.61 0.62
N SER A 147 8.66 -6.38 0.68
CA SER A 147 8.34 -5.43 1.76
C SER A 147 7.63 -4.20 1.22
N THR A 148 6.55 -3.79 1.87
CA THR A 148 5.89 -2.50 1.60
C THR A 148 6.17 -1.57 2.76
N SER A 149 6.60 -0.34 2.45
CA SER A 149 6.76 0.71 3.44
C SER A 149 5.74 1.79 3.19
N ALA A 150 4.92 2.06 4.19
CA ALA A 150 4.13 3.28 4.22
C ALA A 150 5.07 4.47 4.46
N ALA A 151 4.89 5.55 3.70
CA ALA A 151 5.63 6.81 3.70
C ALA A 151 6.55 7.08 4.91
N THR A 152 7.74 6.46 4.91
CA THR A 152 8.83 6.86 5.82
C THR A 152 9.57 8.01 5.17
N THR A 153 9.56 9.20 5.77
CA THR A 153 10.47 10.28 5.39
C THR A 153 11.92 9.77 5.54
N ARG A 154 12.53 9.30 4.44
CA ARG A 154 13.96 9.03 4.37
C ARG A 154 14.68 10.35 4.15
N ARG A 155 15.67 10.64 4.98
CA ARG A 155 16.61 11.74 4.80
C ARG A 155 17.19 11.69 3.38
N TRP A 156 16.89 12.69 2.56
CA TRP A 156 17.46 12.88 1.24
C TRP A 156 18.93 13.31 1.35
N THR A 157 19.85 12.50 0.83
CA THR A 157 21.10 13.03 0.26
C THR A 157 21.01 12.83 -1.24
N SER A 158 21.08 13.94 -1.97
CA SER A 158 20.83 14.06 -3.41
C SER A 158 21.65 13.08 -4.25
N SER A 159 20.97 12.20 -4.99
CA SER A 159 21.40 11.88 -6.36
C SER A 159 20.18 11.44 -7.17
N ARG A 160 19.96 12.11 -8.31
CA ARG A 160 18.82 11.92 -9.21
C ARG A 160 18.90 10.53 -9.89
N ARG A 161 17.80 9.78 -9.92
CA ARG A 161 17.50 8.84 -11.01
C ARG A 161 16.02 8.92 -11.37
N SER A 162 15.77 9.04 -12.67
CA SER A 162 14.47 9.11 -13.32
C SER A 162 13.69 7.78 -13.21
N PRO A 163 12.35 7.77 -13.14
CA PRO A 163 11.58 6.54 -13.08
C PRO A 163 11.03 6.16 -14.47
N THR A 164 11.63 5.14 -15.08
CA THR A 164 10.95 4.26 -16.04
C THR A 164 11.48 2.87 -15.80
N THR A 165 10.77 2.06 -15.01
CA THR A 165 11.14 0.67 -14.80
C THR A 165 9.91 -0.18 -14.47
N SER A 166 9.44 -0.94 -15.47
CA SER A 166 8.82 -2.22 -15.21
C SER A 166 9.93 -3.19 -14.79
N ALA A 167 9.96 -3.60 -13.53
CA ALA A 167 10.91 -4.61 -13.07
C ALA A 167 10.29 -6.00 -13.19
N ARG A 168 10.67 -6.78 -14.21
CA ARG A 168 10.56 -8.25 -14.17
C ARG A 168 11.84 -8.78 -13.54
N SER A 169 11.77 -9.21 -12.29
CA SER A 169 12.87 -9.93 -11.65
C SER A 169 12.66 -11.43 -11.80
N THR A 170 13.66 -12.12 -12.36
CA THR A 170 13.76 -13.59 -12.36
C THR A 170 14.57 -14.12 -11.16
N SER A 171 14.97 -13.24 -10.23
CA SER A 171 15.72 -13.64 -9.04
C SER A 171 14.78 -14.13 -7.92
N PRO A 172 15.16 -15.21 -7.20
CA PRO A 172 14.32 -15.78 -6.15
C PRO A 172 14.06 -14.80 -5.00
N CYS A 173 15.03 -13.95 -4.65
CA CYS A 173 14.89 -12.98 -3.56
C CYS A 173 14.77 -11.55 -4.10
N CYS A 174 13.55 -11.02 -4.20
CA CYS A 174 13.29 -9.66 -4.65
C CYS A 174 12.95 -8.76 -3.45
N SER A 175 13.96 -8.16 -2.81
CA SER A 175 13.73 -7.06 -1.86
C SER A 175 13.32 -5.80 -2.62
N ALA A 176 12.02 -5.65 -2.90
CA ALA A 176 11.45 -4.37 -3.32
C ALA A 176 10.97 -3.62 -2.08
N ALA A 177 11.29 -2.33 -1.99
CA ALA A 177 10.74 -1.40 -1.01
C ALA A 177 10.14 -0.22 -1.79
N MET A 178 8.83 -0.01 -1.68
CA MET A 178 8.16 1.16 -2.27
C MET A 178 8.07 2.26 -1.21
N GLY A 179 8.60 3.43 -1.52
CA GLY A 179 8.31 4.67 -0.81
C GLY A 179 7.42 5.52 -1.70
N ALA A 180 6.27 5.95 -1.19
CA ALA A 180 5.42 6.93 -1.84
C ALA A 180 6.20 8.25 -1.97
N ALA A 181 6.35 8.74 -3.21
CA ALA A 181 6.78 10.10 -3.45
C ALA A 181 5.52 10.96 -3.45
N LEU A 182 5.37 11.77 -2.41
CA LEU A 182 4.49 12.95 -2.39
C LEU A 182 5.07 14.01 -3.33
#